data_AF-A0A7J4EWL2-F1
#
_entry.id   AF-A0A7J4EWL2-F1
#
_cell.length_a   1.000
_cell.length_b   1.000
_cell.length_c   1.000
_cell.angle_alpha   90.00
_cell.angle_beta   90.00
_cell.angle_gamma   90.00
#
_symmetry.space_group_name_H-M   'P 1'
#
loop_
_entity.id
_entity.type
_entity.pdbx_description
1 polymer ?
#
loop_
_entity_poly.entity_id
_entity_poly.type
_entity_poly.pdbx_seq_one_letter_code
_entity_poly.pdbx_strand_id
1 'polypeptide(L)' 'MVVKLLKCPSCGEDVVLDDLFEGMEFSCRLCGSVMHYREGKILPLDTNEEFELDELIEEEEEIFDDEEFEEDEYFEKDF' A
#
# COMPACT_ATOMS: atom_id res chain seq x y z
N MET A 1 5.29 -15.00 0.21
CA MET A 1 4.51 -14.14 -0.73
C MET A 1 4.37 -12.80 -0.04
N VAL A 2 4.81 -11.70 -0.66
CA VAL A 2 4.83 -10.39 0.00
C VAL A 2 3.55 -9.66 -0.38
N VAL A 3 2.56 -9.72 0.49
CA VAL A 3 1.29 -9.02 0.29
C VAL A 3 1.49 -7.57 0.75
N LYS A 4 1.31 -6.60 -0.16
CA LYS A 4 1.37 -5.17 0.18
C LYS A 4 -0.04 -4.59 0.30
N LEU A 5 -0.31 -3.90 1.40
CA LEU A 5 -1.51 -3.10 1.60
C LEU A 5 -1.22 -1.66 1.20
N LEU A 6 -2.00 -1.12 0.27
CA LEU A 6 -1.81 0.23 -0.28
C LEU A 6 -3.09 1.02 -0.17
N LYS A 7 -3.06 2.24 0.32
CA LYS A 7 -4.23 3.10 0.35
C LYS A 7 -4.48 3.71 -1.03
N CYS A 8 -5.69 3.59 -1.56
CA CYS A 8 -6.04 4.15 -2.85
C CYS A 8 -6.02 5.70 -2.78
N PRO A 9 -5.17 6.41 -3.53
CA PRO A 9 -5.10 7.87 -3.47
C PRO A 9 -6.40 8.55 -3.95
N SER A 10 -7.20 7.89 -4.79
CA SER A 10 -8.46 8.47 -5.31
C SER A 10 -9.64 8.37 -4.35
N CYS A 11 -9.70 7.37 -3.47
CA CYS A 11 -10.88 7.15 -2.60
C CYS A 11 -10.57 6.80 -1.15
N GLY A 12 -9.31 6.54 -0.82
CA GLY A 12 -8.85 6.17 0.53
C GLY A 12 -9.10 4.71 0.91
N GLU A 13 -9.56 3.88 -0.02
CA GLU A 13 -9.82 2.45 0.20
C GLU A 13 -8.53 1.63 0.16
N ASP A 14 -8.45 0.59 0.98
CA ASP A 14 -7.28 -0.30 1.03
C ASP A 14 -7.26 -1.25 -0.19
N VAL A 15 -6.13 -1.24 -0.89
CA VAL A 15 -5.82 -2.04 -2.05
C VAL A 15 -4.78 -3.07 -1.64
N VAL A 16 -5.24 -4.32 -1.53
CA VAL A 16 -4.37 -5.47 -1.28
C VAL A 16 -3.77 -5.92 -2.61
N LEU A 17 -2.44 -5.91 -2.73
CA LEU A 17 -1.72 -6.48 -3.86
C LEU A 17 -0.88 -7.66 -3.39
N ASP A 18 -1.04 -8.81 -4.07
CA ASP A 18 -0.28 -10.04 -3.77
C ASP A 18 1.20 -9.95 -4.18
N ASP A 19 1.50 -9.08 -5.16
CA ASP A 19 2.84 -8.79 -5.64
C ASP A 19 2.86 -7.34 -6.18
N LEU A 20 3.97 -6.63 -5.99
CA LEU A 20 4.21 -5.30 -6.56
C LEU A 20 5.55 -5.27 -7.29
N PHE A 21 5.53 -5.03 -8.59
CA PHE A 21 6.72 -4.95 -9.44
C PHE A 21 6.68 -3.70 -10.34
N GLU A 22 7.85 -3.17 -10.68
CA GLU A 22 7.96 -1.96 -11.50
C GLU A 22 7.26 -2.12 -12.86
N GLY A 23 6.45 -1.12 -13.21
CA GLY A 23 5.63 -1.13 -14.42
C GLY A 23 4.29 -1.84 -14.26
N MET A 24 3.93 -2.32 -13.07
CA MET A 24 2.63 -2.95 -12.79
C MET A 24 1.48 -1.94 -12.86
N GLU A 25 0.42 -2.31 -13.57
CA GLU A 25 -0.85 -1.59 -13.58
C GLU A 25 -1.87 -2.38 -12.75
N PHE A 26 -2.56 -1.69 -11.85
CA PHE A 26 -3.62 -2.28 -11.03
C PHE A 26 -4.77 -1.29 -10.87
N SER A 27 -5.97 -1.80 -10.59
CA SER A 27 -7.16 -0.95 -10.45
C SER A 27 -7.78 -1.11 -9.07
N CYS A 28 -8.23 -0.01 -8.47
CA CYS A 28 -9.02 -0.08 -7.25
C CYS A 28 -10.37 -0.72 -7.55
N ARG A 29 -10.76 -1.76 -6.79
CA ARG A 29 -12.04 -2.45 -6.99
C ARG A 29 -13.25 -1.61 -6.53
N LEU A 30 -13.03 -0.62 -5.67
CA LEU A 30 -14.10 0.24 -5.14
C LEU A 30 -14.46 1.38 -6.10
N CYS A 31 -13.48 2.23 -6.43
CA CYS A 31 -13.71 3.39 -7.28
C CYS A 31 -13.43 3.13 -8.77
N GLY A 32 -12.75 2.03 -9.12
CA GLY A 32 -12.36 1.71 -10.49
C GLY A 32 -11.13 2.47 -11.00
N SER A 33 -10.50 3.30 -10.17
CA SER A 33 -9.31 4.08 -10.54
C SER A 33 -8.17 3.17 -10.96
N VAL A 34 -7.54 3.46 -12.10
CA VAL A 34 -6.41 2.69 -12.63
C VAL A 34 -5.12 3.36 -12.20
N MET A 35 -4.22 2.59 -11.59
CA MET A 35 -2.98 3.04 -11.01
C MET A 35 -1.81 2.30 -11.63
N HIS A 36 -0.72 3.04 -11.86
CA HIS A 36 0.52 2.51 -12.41
C HIS A 36 1.66 2.68 -11.41
N TYR A 37 2.37 1.61 -11.10
CA TYR A 37 3.56 1.65 -10.26
C TYR A 37 4.81 1.80 -11.11
N ARG A 38 5.57 2.88 -10.90
CA ARG A 38 6.80 3.17 -11.64
C ARG A 38 7.78 3.96 -10.78
N GLU A 39 9.05 3.57 -10.79
CA GLU A 39 10.14 4.30 -10.10
C GLU A 39 9.85 4.56 -8.59
N GLY A 40 9.19 3.61 -7.91
CA GLY A 40 8.83 3.77 -6.49
C GLY A 40 7.60 4.64 -6.25
N LYS A 41 6.90 5.06 -7.30
CA LYS A 41 5.72 5.92 -7.22
C LYS A 41 4.49 5.25 -7.81
N ILE A 42 3.33 5.66 -7.32
CA ILE A 42 2.03 5.29 -7.85
C ILE A 42 1.45 6.48 -8.60
N LEU A 43 1.05 6.24 -9.84
CA LEU A 43 0.42 7.22 -10.72
C LEU A 43 -1.01 6.76 -11.05
N PRO A 44 -2.04 7.40 -10.49
CA PRO A 44 -3.42 7.20 -10.93
C PRO A 44 -3.61 7.83 -12.30
N LEU A 45 -4.06 7.05 -13.28
CA LEU A 45 -4.35 7.53 -14.63
C LEU A 45 -5.52 8.53 -14.67
N ASP A 46 -6.40 8.48 -13.67
CA ASP A 46 -7.55 9.38 -13.55
C ASP A 46 -7.14 10.82 -13.21
N THR A 47 -6.18 11.02 -12.31
CA THR A 47 -5.74 12.34 -11.86
C THR A 47 -4.39 12.77 -12.42
N ASN A 48 -3.57 11.83 -12.93
CA ASN A 48 -2.17 12.02 -13.31
C ASN A 48 -1.30 12.62 -12.19
N GLU A 49 -1.70 12.43 -10.94
CA GLU A 49 -0.90 12.83 -9.78
C GLU A 49 0.15 11.75 -9.48
N GLU A 50 1.29 12.16 -8.92
CA GLU A 50 2.35 11.24 -8.50
C GLU A 50 2.32 11.12 -6.98
N PHE A 51 2.19 9.90 -6.48
CA PHE A 51 2.23 9.59 -5.05
C PHE A 51 3.42 8.69 -4.75
N GLU A 52 4.17 8.97 -3.69
CA GLU A 52 5.23 8.06 -3.26
C GLU A 52 4.62 6.79 -2.66
N LEU A 53 5.21 5.63 -2.94
CA LEU A 53 4.71 4.36 -2.43
C LEU A 53 4.67 4.35 -0.90
N ASP A 54 5.72 4.87 -0.27
CA ASP A 54 5.88 4.90 1.18
C ASP A 54 4.83 5.79 1.88
N GLU A 55 4.26 6.77 1.17
CA GLU A 55 3.15 7.59 1.70
C GLU A 55 1.79 6.87 1.63
N LEU A 56 1.66 5.88 0.75
CA LEU A 56 0.42 5.11 0.55
C LEU A 56 0.41 3.79 1.31
N ILE A 57 1.56 3.30 1.73
CA ILE A 57 1.67 2.14 2.62
C ILE A 57 1.25 2.60 4.01
N GLU A 58 0.13 2.06 4.50
CA GLU A 58 -0.43 2.48 5.79
C GLU A 58 0.32 1.85 6.98
N GLU A 59 0.98 0.70 6.77
CA GLU A 59 1.92 0.07 7.71
C GLU A 59 3.04 -0.63 6.93
N GLU A 60 4.31 -0.23 7.18
CA GLU A 60 5.48 -1.06 6.86
C GLU A 60 5.52 -2.27 7.81
N GLU A 61 4.55 -3.17 7.74
CA GLU A 61 4.80 -4.52 8.21
C GLU A 61 5.68 -5.19 7.13
N GLU A 62 6.99 -5.16 7.37
CA GLU A 62 7.93 -6.09 6.80
C GLU A 62 7.47 -7.53 7.14
N ILE A 63 6.55 -8.10 6.34
CA ILE A 63 6.19 -9.52 6.41
C ILE A 63 7.38 -10.30 5.85
N PHE A 64 8.48 -10.35 6.62
CA PHE A 64 9.50 -11.36 6.48
C PHE A 64 8.92 -12.66 7.03
N ASP A 65 8.74 -13.63 6.13
CA ASP A 65 8.51 -15.03 6.49
C ASP A 65 9.82 -15.62 7.04
N ASP A 66 10.24 -15.17 8.23
CA ASP A 66 11.24 -15.86 9.03
C ASP A 66 10.89 -15.68 10.52
N GLU A 67 10.88 -16.82 11.20
CA GLU A 67 10.48 -17.08 12.58
C GLU A 67 10.90 -16.00 13.60
N GLU A 68 10.00 -15.72 14.56
CA GLU A 68 10.27 -15.07 15.86
C GLU A 68 10.26 -13.51 15.90
N PHE A 69 9.08 -12.92 16.16
CA PHE A 69 8.97 -11.53 16.64
C PHE A 69 8.08 -11.47 17.89
N GLU A 70 8.70 -11.68 19.06
CA GLU A 70 8.24 -11.11 20.32
C GLU A 70 8.70 -9.65 20.38
N GLU A 71 7.79 -8.68 20.48
CA GLU A 71 7.87 -7.52 21.40
C GLU A 71 6.65 -6.59 21.29
N ASP A 72 5.70 -6.83 22.19
CA ASP A 72 5.01 -5.89 23.09
C ASP A 72 4.86 -4.38 22.77
N GLU A 73 3.60 -3.96 22.91
CA GLU A 73 3.06 -2.74 23.56
C GLU A 73 3.39 -1.32 22.99
N TYR A 74 2.35 -0.57 22.57
CA TYR A 74 1.73 0.52 23.37
C TYR A 74 0.76 1.34 22.51
N PHE A 75 -0.56 1.17 22.71
CA PHE A 75 -1.48 2.29 22.53
C PHE A 75 -2.68 2.21 23.48
N GLU A 76 -2.40 2.31 24.78
CA GLU A 76 -3.45 2.67 25.74
C GLU A 76 -3.46 4.19 25.88
N LYS A 77 -4.37 4.82 25.13
CA LYS A 77 -4.65 6.26 25.20
C LYS A 77 -5.61 6.51 26.36
N ASP A 78 -5.13 7.22 27.37
CA ASP A 78 -5.82 7.90 28.48
C ASP A 78 -7.37 7.86 28.45
N PHE A 79 -7.98 7.30 29.51
CA PHE A 79 -9.16 7.88 30.19
C PHE A 79 -9.32 7.41 31.64
#